data_AF-Q9W114-F1
#
_entry.id   AF-Q9W114-F1
#
_cell.length_a   1.000
_cell.length_b   1.000
_cell.length_c   1.000
_cell.angle_alpha   90.00
_cell.angle_beta   90.00
_cell.angle_gamma   90.00
#
_symmetry.space_group_name_H-M   'P 1'
#
loop_
_entity.id
_entity.type
_entity.pdbx_description
1 polymer ?
#
loop_
_entity_poly.entity_id
_entity_poly.type
_entity_poly.pdbx_seq_one_letter_code
_entity_poly.pdbx_strand_id
1 'polypeptide(L)'
;MRVPGALFAARGRAPQSEKDVPFQEILPLRLKNTVSGKADSGSDVACLQEMGVLFACLKDNEFVEKYCHKEISQFQNCYKCYMDRKFEAKKTVNQGIVQPGSNLNYKQLNKYMRRYPNPV
;
A
#
# COMPACT_ATOMS: atom_id res chain seq x y z
N MET A 1 -45.97 31.71 -23.84
CA MET A 1 -45.43 30.58 -24.62
C MET A 1 -44.68 29.64 -23.67
N ARG A 2 -45.10 28.38 -23.54
CA ARG A 2 -44.35 27.38 -22.75
C ARG A 2 -43.17 26.92 -23.58
N VAL A 3 -41.94 27.28 -23.18
CA VAL A 3 -40.73 26.78 -23.82
C VAL A 3 -40.67 25.26 -23.59
N PRO A 4 -40.64 24.43 -24.65
CA PRO A 4 -40.70 22.98 -24.51
C PRO A 4 -39.49 22.46 -23.73
N GLY A 5 -39.73 21.66 -22.68
CA GLY A 5 -38.68 21.06 -21.84
C GLY A 5 -37.64 20.23 -22.62
N ALA A 6 -37.98 19.79 -23.83
CA ALA A 6 -37.06 19.15 -24.77
C ALA A 6 -35.83 20.03 -25.11
N LEU A 7 -35.97 21.36 -25.14
CA LEU A 7 -34.84 22.27 -25.38
C LEU A 7 -33.85 22.30 -24.19
N PHE A 8 -34.31 22.02 -22.98
CA PHE A 8 -33.43 21.86 -21.81
C PHE A 8 -32.83 20.45 -21.74
N ALA A 9 -33.55 19.42 -22.19
CA ALA A 9 -33.04 18.04 -22.25
C ALA A 9 -31.98 17.84 -23.37
N ALA A 10 -32.12 18.52 -24.52
CA ALA A 10 -31.11 18.56 -25.58
C ALA A 10 -29.85 19.35 -25.17
N ARG A 11 -29.95 20.16 -24.11
CA ARG A 11 -28.83 20.75 -23.37
C ARG A 11 -28.41 19.87 -22.19
N GLY A 12 -28.61 18.56 -22.32
CA GLY A 12 -27.93 17.58 -21.48
C GLY A 12 -26.44 17.92 -21.40
N ARG A 13 -25.81 17.61 -20.27
CA ARG A 13 -24.40 17.95 -20.01
C ARG A 13 -23.55 17.50 -21.20
N ALA A 14 -23.15 18.46 -22.05
CA ALA A 14 -22.20 18.19 -23.12
C ALA A 14 -20.91 17.66 -22.48
N PRO A 15 -20.18 16.76 -23.16
CA PRO A 15 -18.85 16.40 -22.69
C PRO A 15 -18.03 17.68 -22.51
N GLN A 16 -17.35 17.80 -21.36
CA GLN A 16 -16.49 18.95 -21.09
C GLN A 16 -15.44 19.04 -22.21
N SER A 17 -15.33 20.21 -22.84
CA SER A 17 -14.35 20.41 -23.90
C SER A 17 -12.99 20.77 -23.30
N GLU A 18 -11.91 20.20 -23.84
CA GLU A 18 -10.54 20.50 -23.42
C GLU A 18 -10.15 21.97 -23.66
N LYS A 19 -10.87 22.66 -24.55
CA LYS A 19 -10.69 24.09 -24.84
C LYS A 19 -11.31 24.97 -23.76
N ASP A 20 -12.49 24.60 -23.28
CA ASP A 20 -13.20 25.37 -22.24
C ASP A 20 -12.58 25.13 -20.86
N VAL A 21 -11.99 23.95 -20.64
CA VAL A 21 -11.28 23.59 -19.41
C VAL A 21 -9.89 23.05 -19.76
N PRO A 22 -8.89 23.92 -19.98
CA PRO A 22 -7.54 23.48 -20.30
C PRO A 22 -6.94 22.69 -19.14
N PHE A 23 -6.26 21.59 -19.46
CA PHE A 23 -5.51 20.83 -18.47
C PHE A 23 -4.37 21.69 -17.91
N GLN A 24 -4.39 21.91 -16.59
CA GLN A 24 -3.31 22.56 -15.88
C GLN A 24 -2.36 21.49 -15.35
N GLU A 25 -1.12 21.49 -15.82
CA GLU A 25 -0.09 20.59 -15.28
C GLU A 25 0.37 21.03 -13.88
N ILE A 26 -0.35 20.60 -12.85
CA ILE A 26 0.06 20.81 -11.45
C ILE A 26 1.37 20.07 -11.15
N LEU A 27 1.54 18.90 -11.77
CA LEU A 27 2.76 18.14 -11.76
C LEU A 27 3.24 17.99 -13.21
N PRO A 28 4.56 18.05 -13.46
CA PRO A 28 5.08 17.87 -14.81
C PRO A 28 4.63 16.51 -15.33
N LEU A 29 4.25 16.47 -16.62
CA LEU A 29 3.83 15.24 -17.31
C LEU A 29 5.02 14.31 -17.63
N ARG A 30 5.89 14.12 -16.65
CA ARG A 30 7.14 13.35 -16.73
C ARG A 30 7.26 12.49 -15.48
N LEU A 31 7.84 11.30 -15.65
CA LEU A 31 8.12 10.43 -14.53
C LEU A 31 9.27 10.99 -13.68
N LYS A 32 9.21 10.79 -12.36
CA LYS A 32 10.31 11.12 -11.46
C LYS A 32 11.49 10.18 -11.69
N ASN A 33 12.70 10.64 -11.35
CA ASN A 33 13.93 9.82 -11.37
C ASN A 33 14.03 8.82 -10.21
N THR A 34 12.90 8.55 -9.52
CA THR A 34 12.82 7.68 -8.36
C THR A 34 11.46 7.00 -8.28
N VAL A 35 11.43 5.74 -7.88
CA VAL A 35 10.25 4.98 -7.46
C VAL A 35 10.09 5.03 -5.94
N SER A 36 8.84 5.14 -5.51
CA SER A 36 8.45 5.09 -4.10
C SER A 36 8.45 3.64 -3.60
N GLY A 37 9.07 3.39 -2.43
CA GLY A 37 9.05 2.09 -1.77
C GLY A 37 7.75 1.77 -1.01
N LYS A 38 6.66 2.51 -1.27
CA LYS A 38 5.38 2.33 -0.56
C LYS A 38 4.66 1.05 -0.95
N ALA A 39 4.82 0.59 -2.20
CA ALA A 39 4.15 -0.62 -2.68
C ALA A 39 4.79 -1.92 -2.12
N ASP A 40 6.07 -1.87 -1.75
CA ASP A 40 6.82 -3.05 -1.31
C ASP A 40 6.51 -3.46 0.14
N SER A 41 5.69 -2.70 0.88
CA SER A 41 5.20 -3.15 2.18
C SER A 41 4.16 -4.24 1.99
N GLY A 42 4.50 -5.48 2.31
CA GLY A 42 3.54 -6.59 2.30
C GLY A 42 2.28 -6.24 3.09
N SER A 43 1.12 -6.58 2.54
CA SER A 43 -0.20 -6.35 3.13
C SER A 43 -0.55 -7.33 4.26
N ASP A 44 0.35 -8.28 4.54
CA ASP A 44 0.06 -9.38 5.46
C ASP A 44 -0.10 -8.87 6.89
N VAL A 45 -1.30 -9.08 7.42
CA VAL A 45 -1.60 -8.83 8.82
C VAL A 45 -0.93 -9.93 9.65
N ALA A 46 -0.03 -9.53 10.55
CA ALA A 46 0.73 -10.46 11.37
C ALA A 46 -0.19 -11.25 12.32
N CYS A 47 0.00 -12.58 12.36
CA CYS A 47 -0.54 -13.44 13.41
C CYS A 47 -2.08 -13.46 13.53
N LEU A 48 -2.81 -13.25 12.43
CA LEU A 48 -4.28 -13.29 12.42
C LEU A 48 -4.87 -14.58 13.00
N GLN A 49 -4.25 -15.72 12.71
CA GLN A 49 -4.70 -17.02 13.22
C GLN A 49 -4.62 -17.08 14.74
N GLU A 50 -3.46 -16.73 15.32
CA GLU A 50 -3.26 -16.72 16.77
C GLU A 50 -4.17 -15.69 17.46
N MET A 51 -4.42 -14.54 16.83
CA MET A 51 -5.40 -13.57 17.32
C MET A 51 -6.81 -14.14 17.38
N GLY A 52 -7.22 -14.89 16.35
CA GLY A 52 -8.53 -15.54 16.32
C GLY A 52 -8.72 -16.55 17.46
N VAL A 53 -7.71 -17.39 17.69
CA VAL A 53 -7.73 -18.40 18.78
C VAL A 53 -7.74 -17.71 20.16
N LEU A 54 -6.91 -16.67 20.33
CA LEU A 54 -6.89 -15.87 21.56
C LEU A 54 -8.25 -15.24 21.86
N PHE A 55 -8.88 -14.63 20.86
CA PHE A 55 -10.20 -14.01 21.03
C PHE A 55 -11.31 -15.04 21.31
N ALA A 56 -11.24 -16.23 20.72
CA ALA A 56 -12.16 -17.31 21.05
C ALA A 56 -12.04 -17.71 22.54
N CYS A 57 -10.82 -17.94 23.01
CA CYS A 57 -10.59 -18.27 24.42
C CYS A 57 -11.07 -17.16 25.37
N LEU A 58 -10.76 -15.90 25.06
CA LEU A 58 -11.19 -14.77 25.88
C LEU A 58 -12.71 -14.66 25.92
N LYS A 59 -13.39 -14.84 24.78
CA LYS A 59 -14.85 -14.82 24.70
C LYS A 59 -15.49 -15.89 25.59
N ASP A 60 -14.96 -17.11 25.58
CA ASP A 60 -15.50 -18.22 26.36
C ASP A 60 -15.27 -18.06 27.88
N ASN A 61 -14.29 -17.24 28.28
CA ASN A 61 -13.89 -17.04 29.67
C ASN A 61 -14.15 -15.60 30.18
N GLU A 62 -15.16 -14.91 29.65
CA GLU A 62 -15.54 -13.54 30.04
C GLU A 62 -14.37 -12.54 30.03
N PHE A 63 -13.44 -12.72 29.09
CA PHE A 63 -12.22 -11.92 28.93
C PHE A 63 -11.23 -11.99 30.10
N VAL A 64 -11.31 -13.04 30.92
CA VAL A 64 -10.32 -13.29 31.98
C VAL A 64 -9.07 -13.93 31.38
N GLU A 65 -8.02 -13.11 31.20
CA GLU A 65 -6.74 -13.53 30.60
C GLU A 65 -6.07 -14.73 31.30
N LYS A 66 -6.33 -14.91 32.60
CA LYS A 66 -5.73 -16.00 33.41
C LYS A 66 -6.06 -17.40 32.89
N TYR A 67 -7.19 -17.58 32.21
CA TYR A 67 -7.56 -18.88 31.64
C TYR A 67 -6.98 -19.09 30.23
N CYS A 68 -6.48 -18.03 29.59
CA CYS A 68 -6.01 -18.04 28.21
C CYS A 68 -4.48 -17.89 28.08
N HIS A 69 -3.72 -18.25 29.12
CA HIS A 69 -2.25 -18.12 29.13
C HIS A 69 -1.57 -18.80 27.93
N LYS A 70 -2.08 -19.96 27.52
CA LYS A 70 -1.56 -20.69 26.35
C LYS A 70 -1.69 -19.85 25.08
N GLU A 71 -2.88 -19.34 24.80
CA GLU A 71 -3.15 -18.57 23.57
C GLU A 71 -2.42 -17.23 23.56
N ILE A 72 -2.27 -16.59 24.73
CA ILE A 72 -1.44 -15.38 24.89
C ILE A 72 0.02 -15.67 24.53
N SER A 73 0.57 -16.77 25.05
CA SER A 73 1.97 -17.14 24.79
C SER A 73 2.20 -17.47 23.31
N GLN A 74 1.25 -18.13 22.65
CA GLN A 74 1.33 -18.44 21.23
C GLN A 74 1.27 -17.18 20.37
N PHE A 75 0.37 -16.26 20.68
CA PHE A 75 0.29 -14.96 20.01
C PHE A 75 1.59 -14.16 20.17
N GLN A 76 2.13 -14.07 21.40
CA GLN A 76 3.39 -13.37 21.66
C GLN A 76 4.57 -13.98 20.90
N ASN A 77 4.65 -15.31 20.86
CA ASN A 77 5.70 -16.02 20.11
C ASN A 77 5.58 -15.77 18.61
N CYS A 78 4.38 -15.84 18.04
CA CYS A 78 4.15 -15.49 16.64
C CYS A 78 4.56 -14.05 16.34
N TYR A 79 4.17 -13.11 17.19
CA TYR A 79 4.49 -11.70 17.01
C TYR A 79 6.00 -11.44 17.06
N LYS A 80 6.71 -12.07 17.99
CA LYS A 80 8.18 -12.00 18.07
C LYS A 80 8.83 -12.53 16.79
N CYS A 81 8.44 -13.72 16.34
CA CYS A 81 8.94 -14.30 15.08
C CYS A 81 8.66 -13.41 13.88
N TYR A 82 7.47 -12.80 13.80
CA TYR A 82 7.12 -11.85 12.74
C TYR A 82 8.02 -10.61 12.76
N MET A 83 8.25 -10.03 13.94
CA MET A 83 9.10 -8.86 14.11
C MET A 83 10.56 -9.14 13.75
N ASP A 84 11.08 -10.30 14.14
CA ASP A 84 12.43 -10.75 13.81
C ASP A 84 12.59 -10.90 12.28
N ARG A 85 11.66 -11.60 11.61
CA ARG A 85 11.63 -11.73 10.15
C ARG A 85 11.53 -10.38 9.43
N LYS A 86 10.68 -9.48 9.93
CA LYS A 86 10.52 -8.12 9.39
C LYS A 86 11.80 -7.31 9.54
N PHE A 87 12.50 -7.46 10.66
CA PHE A 87 13.78 -6.80 10.89
C PHE A 87 14.87 -7.32 9.96
N GLU A 88 14.96 -8.64 9.78
CA GLU A 88 15.88 -9.29 8.84
C GLU A 88 15.60 -8.86 7.39
N ALA A 89 14.34 -8.87 6.96
CA ALA A 89 13.92 -8.39 5.64
C ALA A 89 14.26 -6.91 5.44
N LYS A 90 14.10 -6.07 6.47
CA LYS A 90 14.50 -4.66 6.39
C LYS A 90 16.02 -4.51 6.26
N LYS A 91 16.80 -5.35 6.93
CA LYS A 91 18.26 -5.35 6.85
C LYS A 91 18.74 -5.71 5.43
N THR A 92 18.17 -6.75 4.82
CA THR A 92 18.51 -7.16 3.44
C THR A 92 18.12 -6.09 2.42
N VAL A 93 16.93 -5.49 2.56
CA VAL A 93 16.48 -4.35 1.74
C VAL A 93 17.42 -3.15 1.89
N ASN A 94 17.87 -2.84 3.11
CA ASN A 94 18.74 -1.71 3.40
C ASN A 94 20.15 -1.85 2.83
N GLN A 95 20.69 -3.07 2.75
CA GLN A 95 22.02 -3.30 2.19
C GLN A 95 22.13 -2.79 0.75
N GLY A 96 21.01 -2.72 0.00
CA GLY A 96 20.99 -2.12 -1.34
C GLY A 96 21.95 -2.80 -2.32
N ILE A 97 22.42 -4.01 -1.99
CA ILE A 97 23.25 -4.84 -2.85
C ILE A 97 22.37 -5.20 -4.03
N VAL A 98 22.78 -4.79 -5.22
CA VAL A 98 22.00 -5.05 -6.41
C VAL A 98 22.24 -6.50 -6.83
N GLN A 99 21.28 -7.36 -6.50
CA GLN A 99 21.31 -8.74 -6.96
C GLN A 99 20.94 -8.77 -8.45
N PRO A 100 21.66 -9.54 -9.29
CA PRO A 100 21.25 -9.78 -10.67
C PRO A 100 19.89 -10.49 -10.70
N GLY A 101 18.88 -9.90 -11.33
CA GLY A 101 17.54 -10.47 -11.44
C GLY A 101 16.49 -9.46 -11.90
N SER A 102 15.27 -9.94 -12.18
CA SER A 102 14.14 -9.11 -12.62
C SER A 102 13.39 -8.42 -11.48
N ASN A 103 13.37 -9.01 -10.28
CA ASN A 103 12.63 -8.51 -9.12
C ASN A 103 13.52 -7.62 -8.24
N LEU A 104 13.77 -6.39 -8.70
CA LEU A 104 14.55 -5.40 -7.96
C LEU A 104 13.68 -4.65 -6.95
N ASN A 105 14.20 -4.52 -5.74
CA ASN A 105 13.66 -3.65 -4.69
C ASN A 105 13.74 -2.17 -5.10
N TYR A 106 12.80 -1.33 -4.66
CA TYR A 106 12.79 0.13 -4.93
C TYR A 106 14.16 0.81 -4.70
N LYS A 107 14.93 0.40 -3.68
CA LYS A 107 16.28 0.95 -3.43
C LYS A 107 17.28 0.59 -4.52
N GLN A 108 17.24 -0.66 -4.99
CA GLN A 108 18.11 -1.14 -6.07
C GLN A 108 17.71 -0.47 -7.40
N LEU A 109 16.41 -0.39 -7.68
CA LEU A 109 15.89 0.27 -8.88
C LEU A 109 16.25 1.76 -8.91
N ASN A 110 16.09 2.47 -7.79
CA ASN A 110 16.48 3.87 -7.67
C ASN A 110 17.98 4.10 -7.89
N LYS A 111 18.83 3.11 -7.60
CA LYS A 111 20.27 3.18 -7.92
C LYS A 111 20.51 3.15 -9.43
N TYR A 112 19.71 2.41 -10.19
CA TYR A 112 19.76 2.39 -11.65
C TYR A 112 19.13 3.63 -12.27
N MET A 113 17.97 4.08 -11.79
CA MET A 113 17.28 5.27 -12.33
C MET A 113 18.12 6.54 -12.22
N ARG A 114 18.96 6.66 -11.18
CA ARG A 114 19.91 7.79 -11.08
C ARG A 114 20.94 7.84 -12.21
N ARG A 115 21.23 6.71 -12.86
CA ARG A 115 22.15 6.65 -14.02
C ARG A 115 21.46 7.05 -15.32
N TYR A 116 20.15 6.87 -15.39
CA TYR A 116 19.33 7.17 -16.57
C TYR A 116 18.19 8.12 -16.17
N PRO A 117 18.51 9.40 -15.89
CA PRO A 117 17.48 10.37 -15.56
C PRO A 117 16.55 10.55 -16.75
N ASN A 118 15.26 10.74 -16.47
CA ASN A 118 14.28 11.08 -17.50
C ASN A 118 14.62 12.45 -18.11
N PRO A 119 14.42 12.62 -19.43
CA PRO A 119 14.64 13.90 -20.08
C PRO A 119 13.73 14.97 -19.47
N VAL A 120 14.30 16.16 -19.29
CA VAL A 120 13.58 17.37 -18.84
C VAL A 120 12.55 17.82 -19.89
#